data_AF-A0A1V4AQF1-F1
#
_entry.id   AF-A0A1V4AQF1-F1
#
_cell.length_a   1.000
_cell.length_b   1.000
_cell.length_c   1.000
_cell.angle_alpha   90.00
_cell.angle_beta   90.00
_cell.angle_gamma   90.00
#
_symmetry.space_group_name_H-M   'P 1'
#
loop_
_entity.id
_entity.type
_entity.pdbx_description
1 polymer ?
#
loop_
_entity_poly.entity_id
_entity_poly.type
_entity_poly.pdbx_seq_one_letter_code
_entity_poly.pdbx_strand_id
1 'polypeptide(L)'
;MRYPYEELLTVAGIGKILGITIMLETGDINRFPTVSDYSSYCRCVSSKKISNGKKKGEGNKKNGNKYLAWAYVEAANFMRRYSTPARSWHQRKASKTNKIVAIKALSNKIARACYFIIKDQKPFDPKKLFQ
;
A
#
# COMPACT_ATOMS: atom_id res chain seq x y z
N MET A 1 19.07 -9.55 1.64
CA MET A 1 17.79 -9.79 0.91
C MET A 1 16.78 -10.66 1.66
N ARG A 2 17.20 -11.59 2.54
CA ARG A 2 16.30 -12.59 3.14
C ARG A 2 15.37 -12.03 4.24
N TYR A 3 15.90 -11.19 5.12
CA TYR A 3 15.14 -10.65 6.27
C TYR A 3 13.89 -9.82 5.89
N PRO A 4 13.96 -8.82 4.98
CA PRO A 4 12.77 -8.03 4.63
C PRO A 4 11.69 -8.86 3.92
N TYR A 5 12.09 -9.92 3.19
CA TYR A 5 11.15 -10.79 2.50
C TYR A 5 10.33 -11.63 3.47
N GLU A 6 10.97 -12.20 4.49
CA GLU A 6 10.28 -13.01 5.51
C GLU A 6 9.27 -12.17 6.30
N GLU A 7 9.66 -10.94 6.67
CA GLU A 7 8.76 -9.99 7.35
C GLU A 7 7.59 -9.55 6.45
N LEU A 8 7.80 -9.35 5.15
CA LEU A 8 6.70 -9.02 4.23
C LEU A 8 5.62 -10.11 4.17
N LEU A 9 6.01 -11.38 4.31
CA LEU A 9 5.06 -12.51 4.30
C LEU A 9 4.20 -12.58 5.56
N THR A 10 4.59 -11.92 6.65
CA THR A 10 3.79 -11.82 7.87
C THR A 10 2.57 -10.91 7.69
N VAL A 11 2.61 -10.01 6.69
CA VAL A 11 1.50 -9.11 6.38
C VAL A 11 0.36 -9.92 5.76
N ALA A 12 -0.77 -9.96 6.45
CA ALA A 12 -1.96 -10.67 6.00
C ALA A 12 -2.36 -10.25 4.57
N GLY A 13 -2.33 -11.18 3.62
CA GLY A 13 -2.66 -10.94 2.21
C GLY A 13 -1.46 -10.81 1.27
N ILE A 14 -0.23 -10.75 1.79
CA ILE A 14 0.99 -10.85 0.97
C ILE A 14 1.44 -12.31 0.94
N GLY A 15 1.33 -12.94 -0.24
CA GLY A 15 1.89 -14.27 -0.51
C GLY A 15 3.30 -14.21 -1.09
N LYS A 16 3.93 -15.38 -1.29
CA LYS A 16 5.30 -15.51 -1.85
C LYS A 16 5.49 -14.71 -3.14
N ILE A 17 4.56 -14.84 -4.09
CA ILE A 17 4.61 -14.15 -5.38
C ILE A 17 4.57 -12.62 -5.17
N LEU A 18 3.59 -12.13 -4.38
CA LEU A 18 3.45 -10.70 -4.11
C LEU A 18 4.67 -10.15 -3.35
N GLY A 19 5.20 -10.90 -2.38
CA GLY A 19 6.40 -10.52 -1.63
C GLY A 19 7.63 -10.38 -2.54
N ILE A 20 7.85 -11.33 -3.45
CA ILE A 20 8.94 -11.27 -4.43
C ILE A 20 8.74 -10.08 -5.37
N THR A 21 7.53 -9.88 -5.91
CA THR A 21 7.23 -8.73 -6.78
C THR A 21 7.49 -7.41 -6.06
N ILE A 22 7.05 -7.28 -4.81
CA ILE A 22 7.28 -6.07 -4.01
C ILE A 22 8.77 -5.82 -3.83
N MET A 23 9.56 -6.82 -3.45
CA MET A 23 11.00 -6.68 -3.25
C MET A 23 11.73 -6.31 -4.55
N LEU A 24 11.42 -7.00 -5.65
CA LEU A 24 12.07 -6.79 -6.94
C LEU A 24 11.80 -5.39 -7.49
N GLU A 25 10.53 -4.99 -7.49
CA GLU A 25 10.09 -3.71 -8.07
C GLU A 25 10.43 -2.50 -7.17
N THR A 26 10.54 -2.73 -5.86
CA THR A 26 10.99 -1.71 -4.92
C THR A 26 12.48 -1.44 -5.07
N GLY A 27 13.31 -2.47 -5.23
CA GLY A 27 14.76 -2.32 -5.32
C GLY A 27 15.33 -1.70 -4.05
N ASP A 28 16.25 -0.74 -4.20
CA ASP A 28 16.75 0.03 -3.06
C ASP A 28 15.68 0.97 -2.50
N ILE A 29 15.26 0.71 -1.26
CA ILE A 29 14.25 1.50 -0.55
C ILE A 29 14.72 2.92 -0.25
N ASN A 30 16.04 3.16 -0.18
CA ASN A 30 16.61 4.47 0.14
C ASN A 30 16.37 5.51 -0.96
N ARG A 31 16.00 5.08 -2.18
CA ARG A 31 15.54 5.98 -3.25
C ARG A 31 14.25 6.75 -2.88
N PHE A 32 13.54 6.29 -1.85
CA PHE A 32 12.32 6.90 -1.35
C PHE A 32 12.56 7.52 0.03
N PRO A 33 12.80 8.84 0.11
CA PRO A 33 13.09 9.50 1.39
C PRO A 33 11.89 9.42 2.33
N THR A 34 10.66 9.53 1.79
CA THR A 34 9.43 9.45 2.57
C THR A 34 8.53 8.28 2.15
N VAL A 35 7.69 7.83 3.08
CA VAL A 35 6.64 6.84 2.81
C VAL A 35 5.63 7.34 1.78
N SER A 36 5.42 8.66 1.69
CA SER A 36 4.50 9.25 0.71
C SER A 36 5.01 9.05 -0.72
N ASP A 37 6.32 9.22 -0.92
CA ASP A 37 6.96 8.99 -2.22
C ASP A 37 6.82 7.53 -2.65
N TYR A 38 7.01 6.59 -1.72
CA TYR A 38 6.82 5.17 -1.97
C TYR A 38 5.36 4.84 -2.32
N SER A 39 4.39 5.30 -1.52
CA SER A 39 2.97 5.09 -1.78
C SER A 39 2.52 5.71 -3.11
N SER A 40 3.10 6.85 -3.48
CA SER A 40 2.88 7.53 -4.76
C SER A 40 3.42 6.69 -5.92
N TYR A 41 4.66 6.20 -5.80
CA TYR A 41 5.29 5.31 -6.78
C TYR A 41 4.51 4.00 -6.98
N CYS A 42 3.96 3.44 -5.90
CA CYS A 42 3.09 2.27 -5.93
C CYS A 42 1.67 2.54 -6.45
N ARG A 43 1.36 3.79 -6.86
CA ARG A 43 0.04 4.24 -7.33
C ARG A 43 -1.09 3.90 -6.35
N CYS A 44 -0.79 3.94 -5.05
CA CYS A 44 -1.72 3.64 -3.97
C CYS A 44 -2.43 4.90 -3.44
N VAL A 45 -1.90 6.09 -3.73
CA VAL A 45 -2.51 7.39 -3.39
C VAL A 45 -3.04 8.13 -4.62
N SER A 46 -4.05 8.95 -4.41
CA SER A 46 -4.55 9.87 -5.44
C SER A 46 -3.58 11.03 -5.63
N SER A 47 -3.14 11.29 -6.86
CA SER A 47 -2.39 12.50 -7.18
C SER A 47 -3.36 13.66 -7.41
N LYS A 48 -3.38 14.63 -6.49
CA LYS A 48 -4.15 15.87 -6.62
C LYS A 48 -3.17 17.04 -6.70
N LYS A 49 -3.28 17.85 -7.76
CA LYS A 49 -2.63 19.16 -7.83
C LYS A 49 -3.62 20.20 -7.32
N ILE A 50 -3.31 20.83 -6.19
CA ILE A 50 -4.11 21.87 -5.56
C ILE A 50 -3.33 23.17 -5.65
N SER A 51 -3.96 24.24 -6.12
CA SER A 51 -3.41 25.59 -6.06
C SER A 51 -4.53 26.58 -5.71
N ASN A 52 -4.20 27.52 -4.82
CA ASN A 52 -5.13 28.46 -4.22
C ASN A 52 -6.40 27.77 -3.65
N GLY A 53 -6.21 26.68 -2.91
CA GLY A 53 -7.29 25.86 -2.33
C GLY A 53 -8.18 25.10 -3.33
N LYS A 54 -7.97 25.27 -4.65
CA LYS A 54 -8.77 24.64 -5.70
C LYS A 54 -7.99 23.52 -6.38
N LYS A 55 -8.67 22.43 -6.74
CA LYS A 55 -8.08 21.35 -7.55
C LYS A 55 -7.81 21.91 -8.96
N LYS A 56 -6.52 21.98 -9.33
CA LYS A 56 -6.05 22.48 -10.64
C LYS A 56 -5.67 21.36 -11.61
N GLY A 57 -5.52 20.12 -11.12
CA GLY A 57 -5.26 18.97 -11.98
C GLY A 57 -5.02 17.67 -11.20
N GLU A 58 -4.70 16.62 -11.95
CA GLU A 58 -4.24 15.33 -11.44
C GLU A 58 -2.84 15.03 -12.00
N GLY A 59 -2.04 14.25 -11.30
CA GLY A 59 -0.78 13.74 -11.84
C GLY A 59 -0.99 12.75 -12.98
N ASN A 60 0.08 12.49 -13.74
CA ASN A 60 0.03 11.53 -14.85
C ASN A 60 -0.30 10.12 -14.32
N LYS A 61 -1.47 9.59 -14.72
CA LYS A 61 -1.90 8.24 -14.35
C LYS A 61 -0.96 7.16 -14.89
N LYS A 62 -0.16 7.42 -15.93
CA LYS A 62 0.82 6.48 -16.50
C LYS A 62 2.13 6.42 -15.70
N ASN A 63 2.38 7.36 -14.80
CA ASN A 63 3.61 7.40 -14.01
C ASN A 63 3.48 6.53 -12.75
N GLY A 64 4.58 5.89 -12.34
CA GLY A 64 4.64 4.93 -11.24
C GLY A 64 4.59 3.47 -11.69
N ASN A 65 4.79 2.56 -10.73
CA ASN A 65 4.98 1.15 -11.01
C ASN A 65 3.65 0.39 -11.10
N LYS A 66 3.33 -0.13 -12.29
CA LYS A 66 2.11 -0.89 -12.55
C LYS A 66 2.07 -2.23 -11.81
N TYR A 67 3.21 -2.87 -11.59
CA TYR A 67 3.32 -4.16 -10.91
C TYR A 67 3.08 -4.01 -9.41
N LEU A 68 3.68 -3.00 -8.78
CA LEU A 68 3.39 -2.66 -7.38
C LEU A 68 1.93 -2.24 -7.19
N ALA A 69 1.37 -1.47 -8.14
CA ALA A 69 -0.03 -1.07 -8.09
C ALA A 69 -0.99 -2.28 -8.10
N TRP A 70 -0.71 -3.27 -8.95
CA TRP A 70 -1.45 -4.53 -8.98
C TRP A 70 -1.22 -5.33 -7.69
N ALA A 71 0.04 -5.50 -7.27
CA ALA A 71 0.41 -6.33 -6.11
C ALA A 71 -0.27 -5.86 -4.83
N TYR A 72 -0.33 -4.54 -4.57
CA TYR A 72 -0.98 -3.99 -3.39
C TYR A 72 -2.51 -4.00 -3.45
N VAL A 73 -3.10 -3.98 -4.64
CA VAL A 73 -4.56 -4.17 -4.79
C VAL A 73 -4.93 -5.61 -4.48
N GLU A 74 -4.16 -6.57 -4.98
CA GLU A 74 -4.37 -7.99 -4.67
C GLU A 74 -4.12 -8.29 -3.20
N ALA A 75 -3.04 -7.77 -2.62
CA ALA A 75 -2.80 -7.89 -1.19
C ALA A 75 -3.97 -7.34 -0.34
N ALA A 76 -4.56 -6.20 -0.75
CA ALA A 76 -5.73 -5.64 -0.08
C ALA A 76 -6.98 -6.52 -0.21
N ASN A 77 -7.22 -7.12 -1.37
CA ASN A 77 -8.31 -8.06 -1.59
C ASN A 77 -8.18 -9.29 -0.68
N PHE A 78 -6.98 -9.86 -0.60
CA PHE A 78 -6.71 -11.00 0.27
C PHE A 78 -6.79 -10.62 1.76
N MET A 79 -6.21 -9.48 2.15
CA MET A 79 -6.29 -8.99 3.52
C MET A 79 -7.76 -8.80 3.96
N ARG A 80 -8.60 -8.20 3.10
CA ARG A 80 -10.04 -8.04 3.35
C ARG A 80 -10.76 -9.39 3.52
N ARG A 81 -10.33 -10.43 2.78
CA ARG A 81 -10.93 -11.76 2.84
C ARG A 81 -10.56 -12.48 4.13
N TYR A 82 -9.29 -12.46 4.51
CA TYR A 82 -8.75 -13.30 5.60
C TYR A 82 -8.58 -12.59 6.95
N SER A 83 -8.66 -11.25 7.01
CA SER A 83 -8.55 -10.49 8.25
C SER A 83 -9.87 -9.81 8.63
N THR A 84 -10.44 -10.20 9.78
CA THR A 84 -11.67 -9.58 10.33
C THR A 84 -11.52 -8.08 10.60
N PRO A 85 -10.42 -7.59 11.22
CA PRO A 85 -10.17 -6.16 11.38
C PRO A 85 -10.15 -5.39 10.04
N ALA A 86 -9.49 -5.95 9.02
CA ALA A 86 -9.41 -5.33 7.70
C ALA A 86 -10.78 -5.26 7.03
N ARG A 87 -11.58 -6.33 7.15
CA ARG A 87 -12.95 -6.39 6.63
C ARG A 87 -13.84 -5.33 7.26
N SER A 88 -13.81 -5.21 8.59
CA SER A 88 -14.59 -4.20 9.33
C SER A 88 -14.17 -2.78 8.95
N TRP A 89 -12.86 -2.51 8.88
CA TRP A 89 -12.36 -1.20 8.43
C TRP A 89 -12.78 -0.88 6.99
N HIS A 90 -12.64 -1.85 6.08
CA HIS A 90 -13.03 -1.69 4.69
C HIS A 90 -14.52 -1.41 4.56
N GLN A 91 -15.38 -2.14 5.28
CA GLN A 91 -16.84 -1.94 5.23
C GLN A 91 -17.24 -0.55 5.72
N ARG A 92 -16.66 -0.09 6.83
CA ARG A 92 -16.86 1.27 7.35
C ARG A 92 -16.40 2.36 6.37
N LYS A 93 -15.30 2.12 5.63
CA LYS A 93 -14.80 3.06 4.62
C LYS A 93 -15.67 3.04 3.36
N ALA A 94 -16.09 1.86 2.93
CA ALA A 94 -16.92 1.65 1.76
C ALA A 94 -18.31 2.27 1.92
N SER A 95 -18.91 2.21 3.12
CA SER A 95 -20.21 2.84 3.40
C SER A 95 -20.18 4.36 3.30
N LYS A 96 -19.05 5.01 3.64
CA LYS A 96 -18.87 6.46 3.52
C LYS A 96 -18.43 6.94 2.15
N THR A 97 -17.96 6.04 1.29
CA THR A 97 -17.37 6.38 -0.01
C THR A 97 -17.87 5.41 -1.08
N ASN A 98 -16.99 4.54 -1.61
CA ASN A 98 -17.36 3.42 -2.46
C ASN A 98 -16.34 2.28 -2.28
N LYS A 99 -16.68 1.08 -2.78
CA LYS A 99 -15.87 -0.13 -2.62
C LYS A 99 -14.47 0.01 -3.23
N ILE A 100 -14.35 0.65 -4.39
CA ILE A 100 -13.07 0.81 -5.10
C ILE A 100 -12.11 1.71 -4.31
N VAL A 101 -12.62 2.84 -3.81
CA VAL A 101 -11.87 3.79 -2.97
C VAL A 101 -11.47 3.13 -1.65
N ALA A 102 -12.34 2.32 -1.06
CA ALA A 102 -12.04 1.59 0.16
C ALA A 102 -10.91 0.56 -0.04
N ILE A 103 -10.93 -0.21 -1.13
CA ILE A 103 -9.84 -1.13 -1.49
C ILE A 103 -8.54 -0.36 -1.71
N LYS A 104 -8.56 0.70 -2.52
CA LYS A 104 -7.36 1.52 -2.77
C LYS A 104 -6.79 2.12 -1.49
N ALA A 105 -7.64 2.56 -0.58
CA ALA A 105 -7.21 3.07 0.71
C ALA A 105 -6.59 1.97 1.60
N LEU A 106 -7.11 0.74 1.52
CA LEU A 106 -6.50 -0.42 2.19
C LEU A 106 -5.14 -0.77 1.56
N SER A 107 -5.03 -0.79 0.23
CA SER A 107 -3.77 -0.98 -0.50
C SER A 107 -2.72 0.05 -0.06
N ASN A 108 -3.12 1.31 0.12
CA ASN A 108 -2.22 2.34 0.62
C ASN A 108 -1.74 2.09 2.05
N LYS A 109 -2.62 1.61 2.94
CA LYS A 109 -2.21 1.21 4.31
C LYS A 109 -1.16 0.09 4.24
N ILE A 110 -1.38 -0.91 3.40
CA ILE A 110 -0.43 -2.04 3.20
C ILE A 110 0.90 -1.53 2.65
N ALA A 111 0.90 -0.72 1.60
CA ALA A 111 2.13 -0.17 1.01
C ALA A 111 2.95 0.65 2.02
N ARG A 112 2.28 1.44 2.87
CA ARG A 112 2.95 2.18 3.95
C ARG A 112 3.58 1.23 4.98
N ALA A 113 2.90 0.14 5.34
CA ALA A 113 3.46 -0.86 6.25
C ALA A 113 4.70 -1.54 5.64
N CYS A 114 4.61 -1.97 4.38
CA CYS A 114 5.73 -2.56 3.65
C CYS A 114 6.94 -1.62 3.58
N TYR A 115 6.73 -0.32 3.38
CA TYR A 115 7.82 0.66 3.40
C TYR A 115 8.61 0.62 4.71
N PHE A 116 7.93 0.64 5.86
CA PHE A 116 8.59 0.60 7.16
C PHE A 116 9.22 -0.76 7.46
N ILE A 117 8.63 -1.86 7.00
CA ILE A 117 9.24 -3.19 7.11
C ILE A 117 10.56 -3.24 6.33
N ILE A 118 10.58 -2.74 5.09
CA ILE A 118 11.76 -2.80 4.23
C ILE A 118 12.83 -1.80 4.70
N LYS A 119 12.44 -0.58 5.09
CA LYS A 119 13.37 0.50 5.48
C LYS A 119 13.89 0.35 6.90
N ASP A 120 12.99 0.18 7.87
CA ASP A 120 13.34 0.19 9.29
C ASP A 120 13.56 -1.23 9.84
N GLN A 121 13.32 -2.28 9.05
CA GLN A 121 13.41 -3.68 9.49
C GLN A 121 12.56 -3.95 10.74
N LYS A 122 11.46 -3.21 10.90
CA LYS A 122 10.55 -3.35 12.03
C LYS A 122 9.52 -4.44 11.76
N PRO A 123 9.19 -5.27 12.76
CA PRO A 123 8.16 -6.28 12.62
C PRO A 123 6.80 -5.63 12.33
N PHE A 124 6.00 -6.32 11.51
CA PHE A 124 4.66 -5.86 11.18
C PHE A 124 3.75 -5.85 12.41
N ASP A 125 3.14 -4.70 12.70
CA ASP A 125 2.11 -4.56 13.74
C ASP A 125 0.74 -4.29 13.11
N PRO A 126 -0.19 -5.27 13.14
CA PRO A 126 -1.55 -5.10 12.62
C PRO A 126 -2.33 -3.97 13.29
N LYS A 127 -2.04 -3.63 14.55
CA LYS A 127 -2.76 -2.59 15.29
C LYS A 127 -2.47 -1.21 14.70
N LYS A 128 -1.20 -0.94 14.33
CA LYS A 128 -0.80 0.31 13.67
C LYS A 128 -1.44 0.50 12.30
N LEU A 129 -1.87 -0.59 11.65
CA LEU A 129 -2.49 -0.51 10.33
C LEU A 129 -3.91 0.06 10.39
N PHE A 130 -4.67 -0.21 11.46
CA PHE A 130 -6.09 0.17 11.58
C PHE A 130 -6.38 1.21 12.66
N GLN A 131 -5.36 1.70 13.35
CA GLN A 131 -5.43 2.90 14.18
C GLN A 131 -5.80 4.14 13.35
#